data_AF-A0A7Y8HSZ1-F1
#
_entry.id   AF-A0A7Y8HSZ1-F1
#
_cell.length_a   1.000
_cell.length_b   1.000
_cell.length_c   1.000
_cell.angle_alpha   90.00
_cell.angle_beta   90.00
_cell.angle_gamma   90.00
#
_symmetry.space_group_name_H-M   'P 1'
#
loop_
_entity.id
_entity.type
_entity.pdbx_description
1 polymer ?
#
loop_
_entity_poly.entity_id
_entity_poly.type
_entity_poly.pdbx_seq_one_letter_code
_entity_poly.pdbx_strand_id
1 'polypeptide(L)'
;MKNERWCYVVAAVSGVLGWVVVAWVSGRREAWDSEWYFQAGIPAQCLVSALLGYLAPVRPWRWGAVPLGAQSVWMLASQGIGNLFPLGLIMSAVLAIPPILAARFGAFLSRKAV
;
A
#
# COMPACT_ATOMS: atom_id res chain seq x y z
N MET A 1 -17.70 17.97 2.11
CA MET A 1 -16.60 17.00 1.87
C MET A 1 -17.12 15.62 2.18
N LYS A 2 -17.20 14.71 1.20
CA LYS A 2 -17.63 13.32 1.43
C LYS A 2 -16.70 12.71 2.49
N ASN A 3 -17.23 11.91 3.41
CA ASN A 3 -16.44 11.35 4.52
C ASN A 3 -15.42 10.34 3.98
N GLU A 4 -14.22 10.80 3.60
CA GLU A 4 -13.12 9.97 3.05
C GLU A 4 -12.39 9.16 4.13
N ARG A 5 -12.79 9.25 5.41
CA ARG A 5 -12.13 8.56 6.53
C ARG A 5 -12.10 7.05 6.33
N TRP A 6 -13.17 6.47 5.78
CA TRP A 6 -13.23 5.04 5.52
C TRP A 6 -12.20 4.60 4.47
N CYS A 7 -11.89 5.43 3.47
CA CYS A 7 -10.86 5.12 2.46
C CYS A 7 -9.48 4.98 3.10
N TYR A 8 -9.17 5.82 4.10
CA TYR A 8 -7.92 5.71 4.85
C TYR A 8 -7.86 4.43 5.67
N VAL A 9 -8.96 4.03 6.30
CA VAL A 9 -9.05 2.76 7.03
C VAL A 9 -8.83 1.59 6.07
N VAL A 10 -9.52 1.57 4.93
CA VAL A 10 -9.37 0.51 3.93
C VAL A 10 -7.94 0.46 3.41
N ALA A 11 -7.34 1.59 3.05
CA ALA A 11 -5.96 1.66 2.56
C ALA A 11 -4.95 1.17 3.61
N ALA A 12 -5.08 1.60 4.86
CA ALA A 12 -4.17 1.20 5.92
C ALA A 12 -4.30 -0.30 6.24
N VAL A 13 -5.53 -0.78 6.38
CA VAL A 13 -5.81 -2.20 6.64
C VAL A 13 -5.36 -3.08 5.48
N SER A 14 -5.57 -2.67 4.23
CA SER A 14 -5.12 -3.45 3.07
C SER A 14 -3.61 -3.60 3.02
N GLY A 15 -2.86 -2.54 3.35
CA GLY A 15 -1.40 -2.57 3.43
C GLY A 15 -0.90 -3.56 4.49
N VAL A 16 -1.41 -3.43 5.71
CA VAL A 16 -1.04 -4.32 6.83
C VAL A 16 -1.44 -5.77 6.54
N LEU A 17 -2.66 -6.02 6.08
CA LEU A 17 -3.11 -7.38 5.74
C LEU A 17 -2.28 -7.98 4.62
N GLY A 18 -1.96 -7.21 3.56
CA GLY A 18 -1.10 -7.66 2.47
C GLY A 18 0.26 -8.11 2.98
N TRP A 19 0.88 -7.33 3.87
CA TRP A 19 2.14 -7.69 4.51
C TRP A 19 2.02 -8.98 5.33
N VAL A 20 1.05 -9.05 6.25
CA VAL A 20 0.86 -10.18 7.17
C VAL A 20 0.57 -11.46 6.40
N VAL A 21 -0.32 -11.42 5.41
CA VAL A 21 -0.70 -12.58 4.61
C VAL A 21 0.51 -13.09 3.83
N VAL A 22 1.27 -12.21 3.16
CA VAL A 22 2.43 -12.64 2.38
C VAL A 22 3.53 -13.21 3.29
N ALA A 23 3.84 -12.55 4.41
CA ALA A 23 4.81 -13.05 5.39
C ALA A 23 4.41 -14.44 5.91
N TRP A 24 3.14 -14.62 6.28
CA TRP A 24 2.61 -15.88 6.77
C TRP A 24 2.65 -17.00 5.72
N VAL A 25 2.15 -16.75 4.50
CA VAL A 25 2.12 -17.75 3.40
C VAL A 25 3.52 -18.15 2.97
N SER A 26 4.47 -17.22 2.96
CA SER A 26 5.84 -17.47 2.53
C SER A 26 6.77 -18.03 3.62
N GLY A 27 6.30 -18.07 4.87
CA GLY A 27 7.13 -18.42 6.03
C GLY A 27 8.28 -17.44 6.28
N ARG A 28 8.22 -16.23 5.71
CA ARG A 28 9.25 -15.19 5.88
C ARG A 28 8.88 -14.23 7.01
N ARG A 29 9.91 -13.65 7.63
CA ARG A 29 9.74 -12.62 8.65
C ARG A 29 9.20 -11.33 8.04
N GLU A 30 9.81 -10.89 6.94
CA GLU A 30 9.41 -9.69 6.20
C GLU A 30 8.75 -10.11 4.88
N ALA A 31 7.64 -9.47 4.54
CA ALA A 31 6.89 -9.86 3.35
C ALA A 31 7.76 -9.75 2.08
N TRP A 32 8.53 -8.67 1.97
CA TRP A 32 9.40 -8.40 0.82
C TRP A 32 10.57 -9.37 0.64
N ASP A 33 10.81 -10.28 1.60
CA ASP A 33 11.84 -11.32 1.45
C ASP A 33 11.34 -12.43 0.52
N SER A 34 10.05 -12.45 0.22
CA SER A 34 9.41 -13.42 -0.66
C SER A 34 9.09 -12.83 -2.03
N GLU A 35 9.26 -13.63 -3.07
CA GLU A 35 8.81 -13.30 -4.43
C GLU A 35 7.30 -13.04 -4.50
N TRP A 36 6.51 -13.70 -3.63
CA TRP A 36 5.06 -13.49 -3.53
C TRP A 36 4.69 -12.04 -3.25
N TYR A 37 5.53 -11.30 -2.54
CA TYR A 37 5.30 -9.89 -2.28
C TYR A 37 5.31 -9.07 -3.57
N PHE A 38 6.22 -9.36 -4.48
CA PHE A 38 6.32 -8.65 -5.75
C PHE A 38 5.34 -9.16 -6.80
N GLN A 39 5.10 -10.48 -6.84
CA GLN A 39 4.22 -11.11 -7.82
C GLN A 39 2.73 -10.95 -7.50
N ALA A 40 2.35 -10.89 -6.22
CA ALA A 40 0.96 -10.81 -5.79
C ALA A 40 0.69 -9.63 -4.85
N GLY A 41 1.56 -9.39 -3.86
CA GLY A 41 1.38 -8.33 -2.86
C GLY A 41 1.28 -6.94 -3.47
N ILE A 42 2.30 -6.50 -4.22
CA ILE A 42 2.33 -5.20 -4.88
C ILE A 42 1.20 -5.04 -5.91
N PRO A 43 0.94 -6.00 -6.81
CA PRO A 43 -0.22 -5.93 -7.70
C PRO A 43 -1.56 -5.79 -6.97
N ALA A 44 -1.76 -6.52 -5.87
CA ALA A 44 -2.97 -6.39 -5.04
C ALA A 44 -3.09 -4.98 -4.44
N GLN A 45 -1.99 -4.41 -3.92
CA GLN A 45 -1.99 -3.02 -3.44
C GLN A 45 -2.29 -2.02 -4.56
N CYS A 46 -1.78 -2.24 -5.77
CA CYS A 46 -2.11 -1.40 -6.93
C CYS A 46 -3.62 -1.43 -7.24
N LEU A 47 -4.26 -2.60 -7.21
CA LEU A 47 -5.70 -2.73 -7.45
C LEU A 47 -6.53 -1.99 -6.40
N VAL A 48 -6.21 -2.17 -5.11
CA VAL A 48 -6.88 -1.44 -4.02
C VAL A 48 -6.68 0.07 -4.18
N SER A 49 -5.45 0.49 -4.47
CA SER A 49 -5.10 1.91 -4.65
C SER A 49 -5.83 2.53 -5.84
N ALA A 50 -5.93 1.80 -6.96
CA ALA A 50 -6.69 2.22 -8.14
C ALA A 50 -8.19 2.37 -7.84
N LEU A 51 -8.79 1.40 -7.15
CA LEU A 51 -10.19 1.45 -6.75
C LEU A 51 -10.47 2.64 -5.83
N LEU A 52 -9.64 2.86 -4.81
CA LEU A 52 -9.76 4.02 -3.93
C LEU A 52 -9.54 5.35 -4.66
N GLY A 53 -8.59 5.39 -5.61
CA GLY A 53 -8.40 6.54 -6.50
C GLY A 53 -9.62 6.83 -7.36
N TYR A 54 -10.32 5.80 -7.84
CA TYR A 54 -11.55 5.96 -8.59
C TYR A 54 -12.71 6.50 -7.72
N LEU A 55 -12.86 5.98 -6.50
CA LEU A 55 -13.93 6.36 -5.58
C LEU A 55 -13.70 7.72 -4.91
N ALA A 56 -12.45 8.09 -4.67
CA ALA A 56 -12.04 9.34 -4.03
C ALA A 56 -10.91 10.00 -4.86
N PRO A 57 -11.23 10.66 -5.98
CA PRO A 57 -10.24 11.15 -6.94
C PRO A 57 -9.45 12.39 -6.48
N VAL A 58 -9.80 12.98 -5.33
CA VAL A 58 -9.09 14.13 -4.77
C VAL A 58 -7.80 13.67 -4.10
N ARG A 59 -6.65 14.22 -4.54
CA ARG A 59 -5.30 13.87 -4.03
C ARG A 59 -5.05 12.35 -4.04
N PRO A 60 -5.18 11.69 -5.21
CA PRO A 60 -5.24 10.23 -5.29
C PRO A 60 -3.94 9.52 -4.90
N TRP A 61 -2.81 10.23 -4.91
CA TRP A 61 -1.53 9.70 -4.45
C TRP A 61 -1.58 9.15 -3.01
N ARG A 62 -2.51 9.66 -2.18
CA ARG A 62 -2.73 9.17 -0.82
C ARG A 62 -3.08 7.70 -0.80
N TRP A 63 -3.88 7.24 -1.76
CA TRP A 63 -4.38 5.87 -1.76
C TRP A 63 -3.33 4.83 -2.11
N GLY A 64 -2.25 5.22 -2.79
CA GLY A 64 -1.06 4.38 -2.97
C GLY A 64 -0.02 4.52 -1.86
N ALA A 65 0.11 5.70 -1.24
CA ALA A 65 1.09 5.94 -0.19
C ALA A 65 0.68 5.36 1.17
N VAL A 66 -0.61 5.46 1.54
CA VAL A 66 -1.12 5.03 2.85
C VAL A 66 -0.94 3.53 3.10
N PRO A 67 -1.24 2.61 2.16
CA PRO A 67 -1.03 1.18 2.40
C PRO A 67 0.44 0.86 2.69
N LEU A 68 1.36 1.46 1.91
CA LEU A 68 2.80 1.24 2.08
C LEU A 68 3.31 1.84 3.40
N GLY A 69 2.86 3.05 3.77
CA GLY A 69 3.17 3.63 5.07
C GLY A 69 2.64 2.77 6.22
N ALA A 70 1.43 2.24 6.10
CA ALA A 70 0.81 1.41 7.14
C ALA A 70 1.56 0.08 7.34
N GLN A 71 1.98 -0.60 6.26
CA GLN A 71 2.82 -1.79 6.42
C GLN A 71 4.21 -1.46 6.97
N SER A 72 4.81 -0.29 6.69
CA SER A 72 6.08 0.11 7.32
C SER A 72 5.92 0.31 8.83
N VAL A 73 4.79 0.87 9.26
CA VAL A 73 4.42 0.97 10.69
C VAL A 73 4.23 -0.42 11.29
N TRP A 74 3.57 -1.33 10.58
CA TRP A 74 3.41 -2.71 11.03
C TRP A 74 4.75 -3.46 11.15
N MET A 75 5.63 -3.31 10.16
CA MET A 75 6.99 -3.86 10.19
C MET A 75 7.72 -3.38 11.43
N LEU A 76 7.73 -2.06 11.68
CA LEU A 76 8.30 -1.47 12.89
C LEU A 76 7.70 -2.05 14.18
N ALA A 77 6.38 -2.12 14.26
CA ALA A 77 5.68 -2.58 15.45
C ALA A 77 5.90 -4.07 15.74
N SER A 78 6.03 -4.89 14.69
CA SER A 78 6.18 -6.35 14.81
C SER A 78 7.63 -6.82 14.92
N GLN A 79 8.60 -6.01 14.47
CA GLN A 79 9.99 -6.46 14.30
C GLN A 79 11.02 -5.58 15.02
N GLY A 80 10.64 -4.38 15.45
CA GLY A 80 11.53 -3.40 16.08
C GLY A 80 12.38 -2.61 15.08
N ILE A 81 13.23 -1.71 15.62
CA ILE A 81 14.13 -0.88 14.81
C ILE A 81 15.46 -1.63 14.64
N GLY A 82 15.70 -2.18 13.44
CA GLY A 82 16.97 -2.82 13.08
C GLY A 82 17.94 -1.87 12.36
N ASN A 83 19.18 -2.32 12.13
CA ASN A 83 20.21 -1.56 11.41
C ASN A 83 19.79 -1.16 9.98
N LEU A 84 18.90 -1.94 9.35
CA LEU A 84 18.40 -1.70 8.01
C LEU A 84 17.13 -0.83 7.98
N PHE A 85 16.70 -0.29 9.13
CA PHE A 85 15.46 0.49 9.19
C PHE A 85 15.42 1.70 8.24
N PRO A 86 16.47 2.54 8.11
CA PRO A 86 16.47 3.63 7.14
C PRO A 86 16.32 3.13 5.70
N LEU A 87 16.98 2.01 5.37
CA LEU A 87 16.85 1.39 4.05
C LEU A 87 15.42 0.86 3.84
N GLY A 88 14.81 0.26 4.85
CA GLY A 88 13.44 -0.22 4.80
C GLY A 88 12.41 0.88 4.55
N LEU A 89 12.63 2.08 5.13
CA LEU A 89 11.80 3.26 4.83
C LEU A 89 11.97 3.75 3.39
N ILE A 90 13.22 3.80 2.89
CA ILE A 90 13.50 4.18 1.50
C ILE A 90 12.85 3.19 0.55
N MET A 91 13.01 1.88 0.80
CA MET A 91 12.38 0.82 0.03
C MET A 91 10.87 0.92 0.06
N SER A 92 10.26 1.20 1.21
CA SER A 92 8.82 1.42 1.31
C SER A 92 8.34 2.61 0.47
N ALA A 93 9.11 3.70 0.44
CA ALA A 93 8.80 4.86 -0.41
C ALA A 93 8.93 4.53 -1.91
N VAL A 94 9.95 3.78 -2.31
CA VAL A 94 10.12 3.33 -3.71
C VAL A 94 8.98 2.39 -4.10
N LEU A 95 8.63 1.43 -3.24
CA LEU A 95 7.56 0.46 -3.47
C LEU A 95 6.17 1.09 -3.45
N ALA A 96 6.01 2.30 -2.92
CA ALA A 96 4.77 3.07 -3.02
C ALA A 96 4.54 3.65 -4.42
N ILE A 97 5.57 3.74 -5.27
CA ILE A 97 5.45 4.35 -6.60
C ILE A 97 4.40 3.63 -7.46
N PRO A 98 4.44 2.29 -7.65
CA PRO A 98 3.44 1.62 -8.50
C PRO A 98 2.00 1.79 -7.99
N PRO A 99 1.68 1.60 -6.69
CA PRO A 99 0.35 1.86 -6.16
C PRO A 99 -0.10 3.33 -6.27
N ILE A 100 0.83 4.30 -6.12
CA ILE A 100 0.54 5.72 -6.34
C ILE A 100 0.13 5.98 -7.79
N LEU A 101 0.84 5.39 -8.76
CA LEU A 101 0.49 5.50 -10.18
C LEU A 101 -0.86 4.84 -10.47
N ALA A 102 -1.12 3.67 -9.88
CA ALA A 102 -2.40 2.98 -10.01
C ALA A 102 -3.57 3.82 -9.45
N ALA A 103 -3.40 4.46 -8.28
CA ALA A 103 -4.39 5.37 -7.72
C ALA A 103 -4.63 6.61 -8.61
N ARG A 104 -3.56 7.19 -9.17
CA ARG A 104 -3.68 8.31 -10.12
C ARG A 104 -4.46 7.89 -11.37
N PHE A 105 -4.23 6.68 -11.86
CA PHE A 105 -4.97 6.11 -12.99
C PHE A 105 -6.45 5.91 -12.66
N GLY A 106 -6.78 5.32 -11.50
CA GLY A 106 -8.16 5.19 -11.03
C GLY A 106 -8.88 6.54 -10.95
N ALA A 107 -8.23 7.56 -10.39
CA ALA A 107 -8.78 8.91 -10.31
C ALA A 107 -8.94 9.60 -11.67
N PHE A 108 -8.07 9.30 -12.63
CA PHE A 108 -8.22 9.75 -14.01
C PHE A 108 -9.47 9.15 -14.67
N LEU A 109 -9.74 7.87 -14.46
CA LEU A 109 -10.95 7.21 -14.98
C LEU A 109 -12.23 7.78 -14.36
N SER A 110 -12.23 8.04 -13.05
CA SER A 110 -13.38 8.63 -12.34
C SER A 110 -13.78 9.99 -12.91
N ARG A 111 -12.78 10.85 -13.19
CA ARG A 111 -13.00 12.18 -13.77
C ARG A 111 -13.51 12.19 -15.21
N LYS A 112 -13.33 11.10 -15.95
CA LYS A 112 -13.87 10.94 -17.31
C LYS A 112 -15.31 10.41 -17.33
N ALA A 113 -15.75 9.78 -16.24
CA ALA A 113 -17.07 9.18 -16.12
C ALA A 113 -18.14 10.16 -15.60
N VAL A 114 -17.73 11.37 -15.21
CA VAL A 114 -18.59 12.50 -14.77
C VAL A 114 -18.62 13.54 -15.87
#